data_AF-A0A7K4D8R6-F1
#
_entry.id   AF-A0A7K4D8R6-F1
#
_cell.length_a   1.000
_cell.length_b   1.000
_cell.length_c   1.000
_cell.angle_alpha   90.00
_cell.angle_beta   90.00
_cell.angle_gamma   90.00
#
_symmetry.space_group_name_H-M   'P 1'
#
loop_
_entity.id
_entity.type
_entity.pdbx_description
1 polymer ?
#
loop_
_entity_poly.entity_id
_entity_poly.type
_entity_poly.pdbx_seq_one_letter_code
_entity_poly.pdbx_strand_id
1 'polypeptide(L)'
;MVKREIIKIDEEKCNGCGLCVPNCPEGALQIIDGKARLVSDLFCDGLGACIGNCPKGAIEVEEREAGEYDERKVMENVLKQGKNTIKAHLQHLKDHGAEKYLKEAEQFLKDKGIDNPMKETHVLHGSCPGSRIVDFSTEEKVGNEEGKRSSQLRQWPIELHLVAPNAPYFIGKDVLLAADCTAFTVGDFHKDFLKGKALAIACPKLDSGRDIYVEKIRKMIDEAKINTLTVMVMEVPCCSGLIQLAKKALEPATRKIPIKVIVVSIRGEIIKEEWI
;
A
#
# COMPACT_ATOMS: atom_id res chain seq x y z
N MET A 1 39.83 -6.78 11.20
CA MET A 1 39.17 -6.32 9.97
C MET A 1 39.29 -7.43 8.95
N VAL A 2 38.26 -7.63 8.14
CA VAL A 2 38.20 -8.68 7.11
C VAL A 2 37.72 -8.08 5.81
N LYS A 3 38.13 -8.66 4.67
CA LYS A 3 37.53 -8.32 3.37
C LYS A 3 36.15 -8.96 3.28
N ARG A 4 35.15 -8.14 3.02
CA ARG A 4 33.78 -8.59 2.79
C ARG A 4 33.02 -7.60 1.93
N GLU A 5 31.93 -8.09 1.36
CA GLU A 5 30.94 -7.25 0.68
C GLU A 5 30.26 -6.32 1.68
N ILE A 6 30.18 -5.04 1.33
CA ILE A 6 29.57 -3.99 2.14
C ILE A 6 28.95 -2.94 1.23
N ILE A 7 27.94 -2.24 1.76
CA ILE A 7 27.28 -1.17 1.00
C ILE A 7 28.18 0.05 0.89
N LYS A 8 28.30 0.55 -0.34
CA LYS A 8 28.88 1.85 -0.66
C LYS A 8 27.81 2.80 -1.19
N ILE A 9 27.91 4.05 -0.76
CA ILE A 9 27.00 5.12 -1.14
C ILE A 9 27.77 6.15 -1.94
N ASP A 10 27.33 6.38 -3.17
CA ASP A 10 27.80 7.44 -4.05
C ASP A 10 27.23 8.79 -3.57
N GLU A 11 28.08 9.61 -2.94
CA GLU A 11 27.66 10.89 -2.38
C GLU A 11 27.26 11.92 -3.45
N GLU A 12 27.76 11.80 -4.68
CA GLU A 12 27.41 12.70 -5.78
C GLU A 12 25.99 12.42 -6.27
N LYS A 13 25.62 11.14 -6.38
CA LYS A 13 24.26 10.72 -6.77
C LYS A 13 23.24 10.81 -5.64
N CYS A 14 23.68 10.64 -4.39
CA CYS A 14 22.78 10.66 -3.24
C CYS A 14 22.19 12.06 -3.03
N ASN A 15 20.87 12.19 -3.02
CA ASN A 15 20.17 13.45 -2.77
C ASN A 15 19.54 13.53 -1.37
N GLY A 16 19.82 12.57 -0.48
CA GLY A 16 19.31 12.60 0.90
C GLY A 16 17.85 12.22 1.07
N CYS A 17 17.16 11.66 0.07
CA CYS A 17 15.72 11.36 0.16
C CYS A 17 15.31 10.38 1.26
N GLY A 18 16.24 9.61 1.84
CA GLY A 18 15.97 8.73 2.98
C GLY A 18 15.23 7.43 2.68
N LEU A 19 14.85 7.16 1.42
CA LEU A 19 14.07 5.96 1.06
C LEU A 19 14.79 4.64 1.36
N CYS A 20 16.12 4.62 1.42
CA CYS A 20 16.90 3.44 1.80
C CYS A 20 16.85 3.12 3.30
N VAL A 21 16.62 4.10 4.17
CA VAL A 21 16.66 3.95 5.64
C VAL A 21 15.58 3.00 6.16
N PRO A 22 14.28 3.17 5.85
CA PRO A 22 13.24 2.24 6.32
C PRO A 22 13.33 0.85 5.67
N ASN A 23 14.14 0.71 4.62
CA ASN A 23 14.31 -0.53 3.86
C ASN A 23 15.66 -1.23 4.16
N CYS A 24 16.31 -0.88 5.27
CA CYS A 24 17.47 -1.59 5.81
C CYS A 24 17.04 -2.33 7.09
N PRO A 25 16.76 -3.64 7.03
CA PRO A 25 16.29 -4.41 8.19
C PRO A 25 17.25 -4.37 9.38
N GLU A 26 18.55 -4.22 9.10
CA GLU A 26 19.63 -4.17 10.10
C GLU A 26 19.70 -2.80 10.80
N GLY A 27 19.04 -1.78 10.24
CA GLY A 27 19.11 -0.40 10.72
C GLY A 27 20.49 0.24 10.56
N ALA A 28 21.27 -0.20 9.55
CA ALA A 28 22.64 0.24 9.31
C ALA A 28 22.75 1.63 8.66
N LEU A 29 21.65 2.20 8.14
CA LEU A 29 21.63 3.45 7.40
C LEU A 29 20.96 4.58 8.18
N GLN A 30 21.54 5.77 8.11
CA GLN A 30 20.91 7.02 8.56
C GLN A 30 21.17 8.16 7.58
N ILE A 31 20.37 9.22 7.68
CA ILE A 31 20.65 10.48 6.98
C ILE A 31 21.48 11.38 7.88
N ILE A 32 22.68 11.71 7.43
CA ILE A 32 23.64 12.58 8.12
C ILE A 32 24.14 13.59 7.08
N ASP A 33 24.08 14.88 7.42
CA ASP A 33 24.46 15.99 6.54
C ASP A 33 23.76 15.96 5.17
N GLY A 34 22.48 15.56 5.16
CA GLY A 34 21.68 15.47 3.94
C GLY A 34 22.06 14.32 3.01
N LYS A 35 22.86 13.35 3.48
CA LYS A 35 23.28 12.17 2.70
C LYS A 35 23.01 10.89 3.49
N ALA A 36 22.72 9.80 2.78
CA ALA A 36 22.67 8.49 3.39
C ALA A 36 24.09 8.05 3.77
N ARG A 37 24.28 7.60 5.00
CA ARG A 37 25.56 7.08 5.51
C ARG A 37 25.33 5.78 6.26
N LEU A 38 26.30 4.86 6.16
CA LEU A 38 26.40 3.74 7.08
C LEU A 38 26.84 4.26 8.45
N VAL A 39 26.06 3.97 9.48
CA VAL A 39 26.41 4.40 10.86
C VAL A 39 27.47 3.50 11.49
N SER A 40 27.58 2.25 11.04
CA SER A 40 28.64 1.34 11.42
C SER A 40 28.74 0.21 10.42
N ASP A 41 29.97 -0.13 10.03
CA ASP A 41 30.24 -1.33 9.22
C ASP A 41 29.76 -2.61 9.92
N LEU A 42 29.73 -2.64 11.26
CA LEU A 42 29.30 -3.82 12.03
C LEU A 42 27.83 -4.19 11.79
N PHE A 43 27.02 -3.22 11.37
CA PHE A 43 25.58 -3.42 11.14
C PHE A 43 25.23 -3.72 9.69
N CYS A 44 26.14 -3.47 8.75
CA CYS A 44 25.89 -3.77 7.36
C CYS A 44 26.20 -5.24 7.09
N ASP A 45 25.23 -6.02 6.64
CA ASP A 45 25.41 -7.41 6.27
C ASP A 45 26.04 -7.61 4.88
N GLY A 46 25.98 -6.59 4.03
CA GLY A 46 26.46 -6.63 2.64
C GLY A 46 25.45 -7.20 1.64
N LEU A 47 24.21 -7.52 2.05
CA LEU A 47 23.25 -8.26 1.22
C LEU A 47 22.43 -7.38 0.26
N GLY A 48 22.46 -6.05 0.41
CA GLY A 48 21.94 -5.14 -0.61
C GLY A 48 20.43 -4.86 -0.57
N ALA A 49 19.73 -5.12 0.54
CA ALA A 49 18.29 -4.81 0.68
C ALA A 49 17.92 -3.36 0.33
N CYS A 50 18.84 -2.42 0.57
CA CYS A 50 18.64 -1.00 0.30
C CYS A 50 18.81 -0.58 -1.18
N ILE A 51 19.46 -1.40 -2.03
CA ILE A 51 19.88 -1.00 -3.38
C ILE A 51 18.69 -0.63 -4.27
N GLY A 52 17.68 -1.51 -4.33
CA GLY A 52 16.49 -1.31 -5.16
C GLY A 52 15.59 -0.14 -4.73
N ASN A 53 15.83 0.40 -3.53
CA ASN A 53 15.03 1.48 -2.96
C ASN A 53 15.63 2.87 -3.21
N CYS A 54 16.81 2.95 -3.84
CA CYS A 54 17.42 4.21 -4.21
C CYS A 54 16.98 4.67 -5.61
N PRO A 55 16.13 5.72 -5.74
CA PRO A 55 15.68 6.19 -7.05
C PRO A 55 16.79 6.85 -7.88
N LYS A 56 17.94 7.12 -7.27
CA LYS A 56 19.12 7.72 -7.91
C LYS A 56 20.19 6.70 -8.27
N GLY A 57 19.99 5.41 -7.93
CA GLY A 57 21.01 4.38 -8.13
C GLY A 57 22.34 4.71 -7.43
N ALA A 58 22.27 5.33 -6.25
CA ALA A 58 23.43 5.80 -5.51
C ALA A 58 24.02 4.74 -4.56
N ILE A 59 23.50 3.51 -4.56
CA ILE A 59 23.87 2.46 -3.61
C ILE A 59 24.38 1.25 -4.39
N GLU A 60 25.57 0.79 -4.05
CA GLU A 60 26.23 -0.36 -4.66
C GLU A 60 26.83 -1.27 -3.58
N VAL A 61 27.14 -2.52 -3.94
CA VAL A 61 27.95 -3.42 -3.10
C VAL A 61 29.39 -3.28 -3.55
N GLU A 62 30.31 -3.08 -2.62
CA GLU A 62 31.75 -3.14 -2.87
C GLU A 62 32.41 -4.15 -1.93
N GLU A 63 33.54 -4.72 -2.35
CA GLU A 63 34.40 -5.48 -1.45
C GLU A 63 35.47 -4.55 -0.87
N ARG A 64 35.45 -4.32 0.44
CA ARG A 64 36.50 -3.58 1.16
C ARG A 64 36.82 -4.20 2.51
N GLU A 65 37.91 -3.74 3.12
CA GLU A 65 38.20 -4.07 4.51
C GLU A 65 37.22 -3.35 5.43
N ALA A 66 36.52 -4.13 6.24
CA ALA A 66 35.51 -3.64 7.17
C ALA A 66 35.59 -4.40 8.50
N GLY A 67 34.92 -3.85 9.53
CA GLY A 67 34.62 -4.60 10.74
C GLY A 67 33.80 -5.85 10.42
N GLU A 68 34.00 -6.92 11.19
CA GLU A 68 33.17 -8.13 11.06
C GLU A 68 31.72 -7.80 11.40
N TYR A 69 30.80 -8.35 10.63
CA TYR A 69 29.38 -8.28 10.93
C TYR A 69 29.10 -8.95 12.28
N ASP A 70 28.34 -8.27 13.14
CA ASP A 70 28.03 -8.75 14.50
C ASP A 70 26.52 -8.78 14.69
N GLU A 71 25.93 -9.93 14.39
CA GLU A 71 24.48 -10.17 14.48
C GLU A 71 23.93 -9.83 15.87
N ARG A 72 24.67 -10.13 16.95
CA ARG A 72 24.18 -9.87 18.30
C ARG A 72 24.07 -8.38 18.58
N LYS A 73 25.02 -7.56 18.09
CA LYS A 73 24.92 -6.10 18.18
C LYS A 73 23.84 -5.52 17.28
N VAL A 74 23.64 -6.09 16.09
CA VAL A 74 22.50 -5.72 15.22
C VAL A 74 21.19 -5.96 15.97
N MET A 75 21.04 -7.12 16.61
CA MET A 75 19.85 -7.47 17.38
C MET A 75 19.61 -6.54 18.58
N GLU A 76 20.64 -6.02 19.24
CA GLU A 76 20.48 -4.98 20.27
C GLU A 76 19.84 -3.70 19.73
N ASN A 77 20.13 -3.34 18.48
CA ASN A 77 19.53 -2.20 17.80
C ASN A 77 18.11 -2.50 17.31
N VAL A 78 17.93 -3.63 16.62
CA VAL A 78 16.65 -4.10 16.08
C VAL A 78 15.60 -4.24 17.19
N LEU A 79 15.99 -4.75 18.36
CA LEU A 79 15.10 -4.92 19.50
C LEU A 79 14.49 -3.60 20.01
N LYS A 80 15.22 -2.48 19.93
CA LYS A 80 14.72 -1.16 20.33
C LYS A 80 13.59 -0.64 19.44
N GLN A 81 13.47 -1.18 18.23
CA GLN A 81 12.48 -0.77 17.23
C GLN A 81 11.17 -1.61 17.31
N GLY A 82 11.16 -2.68 18.12
CA GLY A 82 9.96 -3.44 18.44
C GLY A 82 9.75 -4.70 17.59
N LYS A 83 8.65 -5.42 17.89
CA LYS A 83 8.37 -6.78 17.41
C LYS A 83 8.35 -6.93 15.88
N ASN A 84 7.80 -5.95 15.16
CA ASN A 84 7.69 -6.02 13.70
C ASN A 84 9.06 -5.90 13.02
N THR A 85 9.97 -5.07 13.54
CA THR A 85 11.33 -4.94 13.03
C THR A 85 12.13 -6.21 13.31
N ILE A 86 11.98 -6.82 14.49
CA ILE A 86 12.58 -8.14 14.80
C ILE A 86 12.11 -9.18 13.78
N LYS A 87 10.81 -9.23 13.47
CA LYS A 87 10.27 -10.17 12.47
C LYS A 87 10.84 -9.90 11.07
N ALA A 88 10.91 -8.64 10.64
CA ALA A 88 11.43 -8.27 9.32
C ALA A 88 12.91 -8.64 9.18
N HIS A 89 13.72 -8.38 10.22
CA HIS A 89 15.13 -8.74 10.27
C HIS A 89 15.36 -10.26 10.16
N LEU A 90 14.66 -11.04 10.98
CA LEU A 90 14.79 -12.51 10.93
C LEU A 90 14.31 -13.09 9.58
N GLN A 91 13.26 -12.52 8.99
CA GLN A 91 12.76 -12.93 7.67
C GLN A 91 13.76 -12.59 6.57
N HIS A 92 14.39 -11.41 6.61
CA HIS A 92 15.47 -11.02 5.71
C HIS A 92 16.65 -11.99 5.76
N LEU A 93 17.16 -12.33 6.95
CA LEU A 93 18.23 -13.33 7.10
C LEU A 93 17.83 -14.69 6.51
N LYS A 94 16.57 -15.08 6.65
CA LYS A 94 16.04 -16.33 6.05
C LYS A 94 15.96 -16.25 4.53
N ASP A 95 15.44 -15.16 3.98
CA ASP A 95 15.23 -14.98 2.52
C ASP A 95 16.54 -14.96 1.75
N HIS A 96 17.62 -14.50 2.40
CA HIS A 96 18.96 -14.49 1.83
C HIS A 96 19.82 -15.70 2.22
N GLY A 97 19.25 -16.73 2.88
CA GLY A 97 19.97 -17.97 3.21
C GLY A 97 21.08 -17.80 4.26
N ALA A 98 21.04 -16.74 5.06
CA ALA A 98 22.03 -16.42 6.09
C ALA A 98 21.84 -17.27 7.37
N GLU A 99 21.85 -18.60 7.25
CA GLU A 99 21.46 -19.52 8.32
C GLU A 99 22.26 -19.37 9.63
N LYS A 100 23.56 -19.07 9.53
CA LYS A 100 24.42 -18.87 10.70
C LYS A 100 23.93 -17.68 11.52
N TYR A 101 23.74 -16.53 10.87
CA TYR A 101 23.27 -15.32 11.52
C TYR A 101 21.83 -15.46 12.00
N LEU A 102 20.96 -16.13 11.24
CA LEU A 102 19.60 -16.44 11.70
C LEU A 102 19.61 -17.21 13.03
N LYS A 103 20.45 -18.24 13.16
CA LYS A 103 20.59 -19.00 14.42
C LYS A 103 21.11 -18.14 15.57
N GLU A 104 22.08 -17.25 15.30
CA GLU A 104 22.62 -16.31 16.28
C GLU A 104 21.55 -15.31 16.76
N ALA A 105 20.73 -14.79 15.84
CA ALA A 105 19.60 -13.90 16.13
C ALA A 105 18.52 -14.58 16.98
N GLU A 106 18.15 -15.81 16.63
CA GLU A 106 17.20 -16.61 17.42
C GLU A 106 17.73 -16.90 18.83
N GLN A 107 19.02 -17.21 18.96
CA GLN A 107 19.65 -17.45 20.25
C GLN A 107 19.69 -16.17 21.09
N PHE A 108 19.96 -15.01 20.48
CA PHE A 108 19.90 -13.72 21.16
C PHE A 108 18.51 -13.44 21.75
N LEU A 109 17.43 -13.69 20.99
CA LEU A 109 16.06 -13.54 21.48
C LEU A 109 15.77 -14.47 22.66
N LYS A 110 16.22 -15.74 22.56
CA LYS A 110 16.09 -16.72 23.64
C LYS A 110 16.82 -16.28 24.91
N ASP A 111 18.05 -15.77 24.78
CA ASP A 111 18.85 -15.29 25.91
C ASP A 111 18.23 -14.06 26.60
N LYS A 112 17.48 -13.24 25.86
CA LYS A 112 16.73 -12.09 26.40
C LYS A 112 15.31 -12.45 26.89
N GLY A 113 14.89 -13.71 26.79
CA GLY A 113 13.55 -14.15 27.15
C GLY A 113 12.45 -13.55 26.27
N ILE A 114 12.77 -13.25 25.01
CA ILE A 114 11.84 -12.66 24.04
C ILE A 114 11.37 -13.74 23.08
N ASP A 115 10.05 -13.85 22.92
CA ASP A 115 9.46 -14.78 21.97
C ASP A 115 9.88 -14.45 20.54
N ASN A 116 10.29 -15.48 19.80
CA ASN A 116 10.65 -15.33 18.40
C ASN A 116 9.38 -15.06 17.56
N PRO A 117 9.23 -13.86 16.96
CA PRO A 117 8.04 -13.51 16.19
C PRO A 117 7.93 -14.23 14.84
N MET A 118 8.94 -15.00 14.42
CA MET A 118 8.84 -15.97 13.32
C MET A 118 8.27 -17.33 13.74
N LYS A 119 8.40 -17.71 15.02
CA LYS A 119 7.93 -19.01 15.57
C LYS A 119 6.50 -18.98 16.07
N GLU A 120 5.83 -17.81 16.04
CA GLU A 120 4.39 -17.75 16.22
C GLU A 120 3.71 -18.68 15.20
N THR A 121 3.22 -19.80 15.72
CA THR A 121 2.45 -20.84 15.04
C THR A 121 1.49 -20.22 14.04
N HIS A 122 1.63 -20.62 12.77
CA HIS A 122 0.71 -20.39 11.67
C HIS A 122 -0.41 -19.38 11.97
N VAL A 123 -0.07 -18.10 11.98
CA VAL A 123 -0.91 -17.23 11.17
C VAL A 123 -0.55 -17.68 9.76
N LEU A 124 -1.31 -18.66 9.21
CA LEU A 124 -1.62 -18.71 7.76
C LEU A 124 -1.49 -17.27 7.33
N HIS A 125 -0.58 -16.88 6.41
CA HIS A 125 -0.48 -15.51 5.90
C HIS A 125 -1.89 -14.97 5.91
N GLY A 126 -2.21 -14.15 6.94
CA GLY A 126 -3.57 -14.03 7.45
C GLY A 126 -4.25 -13.39 6.31
N SER A 127 -4.93 -14.21 5.49
CA SER A 127 -5.13 -13.94 4.07
C SER A 127 -5.58 -12.52 4.04
N CYS A 128 -4.73 -11.60 3.52
CA CYS A 128 -4.91 -10.16 3.72
C CYS A 128 -6.41 -9.94 3.60
N PRO A 129 -7.14 -9.34 4.56
CA PRO A 129 -8.59 -9.53 4.61
C PRO A 129 -9.29 -9.28 3.25
N GLY A 130 -8.73 -8.43 2.38
CA GLY A 130 -9.10 -8.28 0.95
C GLY A 130 -8.61 -9.34 -0.07
N SER A 131 -8.17 -10.50 0.36
CA SER A 131 -7.78 -11.68 -0.44
C SER A 131 -8.04 -12.99 0.32
N ARG A 132 -8.85 -12.93 1.39
CA ARG A 132 -9.35 -14.12 2.08
C ARG A 132 -10.37 -14.82 1.19
N ILE A 133 -10.22 -16.14 1.04
CA ILE A 133 -11.26 -16.97 0.42
C ILE A 133 -12.41 -17.10 1.41
N VAL A 134 -13.61 -16.72 0.98
CA VAL A 134 -14.87 -16.91 1.70
C VAL A 134 -15.86 -17.50 0.69
N ASP A 135 -16.53 -18.59 1.08
CA ASP A 135 -17.50 -19.27 0.23
C ASP A 135 -18.91 -19.10 0.81
N PHE A 136 -19.84 -18.58 -0.01
CA PHE A 136 -21.24 -18.34 0.34
C PHE A 136 -22.20 -19.31 -0.37
N SER A 137 -21.68 -20.36 -1.01
CA SER A 137 -22.46 -21.29 -1.86
C SER A 137 -23.61 -22.01 -1.14
N THR A 138 -23.56 -22.10 0.18
CA THR A 138 -24.58 -22.76 1.01
C THR A 138 -25.66 -21.81 1.54
N GLU A 139 -25.55 -20.50 1.28
CA GLU A 139 -26.49 -19.50 1.76
C GLU A 139 -27.62 -19.26 0.74
N GLU A 140 -28.87 -19.39 1.17
CA GLU A 140 -30.04 -19.02 0.36
C GLU A 140 -30.29 -17.51 0.45
N LYS A 141 -30.22 -16.80 -0.69
CA LYS A 141 -30.62 -15.40 -0.77
C LYS A 141 -32.09 -15.31 -1.21
N VAL A 142 -32.93 -14.74 -0.36
CA VAL A 142 -34.35 -14.48 -0.66
C VAL A 142 -34.49 -13.04 -1.14
N GLY A 143 -34.76 -12.85 -2.43
CA GLY A 143 -35.00 -11.54 -3.04
C GLY A 143 -36.18 -11.60 -4.00
N ASN A 144 -36.95 -10.51 -4.06
CA ASN A 144 -38.04 -10.39 -5.05
C ASN A 144 -37.46 -9.81 -6.35
N GLU A 145 -37.21 -10.67 -7.35
CA GLU A 145 -36.46 -10.35 -8.57
C GLU A 145 -37.36 -10.20 -9.82
N GLU A 146 -38.44 -9.42 -9.73
CA GLU A 146 -39.33 -9.27 -10.87
C GLU A 146 -38.94 -8.08 -11.79
N GLY A 147 -38.86 -8.36 -13.09
CA GLY A 147 -38.80 -7.36 -14.17
C GLY A 147 -37.41 -7.14 -14.81
N LYS A 148 -37.42 -6.60 -16.04
CA LYS A 148 -36.19 -6.19 -16.75
C LYS A 148 -35.71 -4.83 -16.25
N ARG A 149 -34.40 -4.68 -16.08
CA ARG A 149 -33.77 -3.40 -15.70
C ARG A 149 -33.00 -2.78 -16.86
N SER A 150 -33.20 -1.48 -17.07
CA SER A 150 -32.39 -0.72 -18.01
C SER A 150 -31.08 -0.27 -17.37
N SER A 151 -29.99 -0.39 -18.11
CA SER A 151 -28.69 0.14 -17.67
C SER A 151 -28.78 1.64 -17.39
N GLN A 152 -28.32 2.04 -16.22
CA GLN A 152 -28.15 3.45 -15.85
C GLN A 152 -26.77 4.03 -16.24
N LEU A 153 -25.92 3.24 -16.93
CA LEU A 153 -24.62 3.72 -17.39
C LEU A 153 -24.79 4.75 -18.50
N ARG A 154 -24.04 5.86 -18.42
CA ARG A 154 -24.21 7.01 -19.32
C ARG A 154 -22.98 7.27 -20.20
N GLN A 155 -21.91 6.51 -19.98
CA GLN A 155 -20.61 6.75 -20.59
C GLN A 155 -19.82 5.46 -20.74
N TRP A 156 -18.86 5.50 -21.66
CA TRP A 156 -17.80 4.52 -21.83
C TRP A 156 -16.55 5.27 -22.32
N PRO A 157 -15.32 4.92 -21.90
CA PRO A 157 -14.95 3.89 -20.91
C PRO A 157 -15.32 4.29 -19.47
N ILE A 158 -15.18 3.35 -18.53
CA ILE A 158 -15.46 3.57 -17.10
C ILE A 158 -14.21 3.47 -16.20
N GLU A 159 -13.13 2.86 -16.68
CA GLU A 159 -11.89 2.73 -15.93
C GLU A 159 -11.24 4.10 -15.70
N LEU A 160 -10.91 4.45 -14.46
CA LEU A 160 -10.29 5.73 -14.11
C LEU A 160 -8.97 5.93 -14.87
N HIS A 161 -8.27 4.84 -15.18
CA HIS A 161 -7.08 4.85 -16.01
C HIS A 161 -7.33 5.35 -17.45
N LEU A 162 -8.49 5.03 -18.02
CA LEU A 162 -8.83 5.33 -19.41
C LEU A 162 -9.63 6.61 -19.59
N VAL A 163 -10.46 6.99 -18.62
CA VAL A 163 -11.34 8.16 -18.75
C VAL A 163 -10.55 9.47 -18.80
N ALA A 164 -11.01 10.40 -19.64
CA ALA A 164 -10.53 11.77 -19.64
C ALA A 164 -11.27 12.58 -18.56
N PRO A 165 -10.56 13.31 -17.67
CA PRO A 165 -11.19 14.01 -16.55
C PRO A 165 -12.12 15.15 -16.98
N ASN A 166 -11.95 15.68 -18.19
CA ASN A 166 -12.75 16.76 -18.79
C ASN A 166 -13.82 16.25 -19.78
N ALA A 167 -14.10 14.94 -19.80
CA ALA A 167 -15.09 14.38 -20.73
C ALA A 167 -16.50 14.95 -20.50
N PRO A 168 -17.33 15.11 -21.55
CA PRO A 168 -18.65 15.78 -21.45
C PRO A 168 -19.59 15.20 -20.40
N TYR A 169 -19.50 13.89 -20.14
CA TYR A 169 -20.33 13.20 -19.16
C TYR A 169 -19.94 13.50 -17.70
N PHE A 170 -18.77 14.10 -17.43
CA PHE A 170 -18.41 14.59 -16.09
C PHE A 170 -18.78 16.06 -15.87
N ILE A 171 -19.02 16.84 -16.93
CA ILE A 171 -19.18 18.29 -16.80
C ILE A 171 -20.43 18.65 -15.98
N GLY A 172 -20.22 19.25 -14.80
CA GLY A 172 -21.29 19.66 -13.89
C GLY A 172 -22.18 18.50 -13.43
N LYS A 173 -21.63 17.29 -13.29
CA LYS A 173 -22.36 16.08 -12.87
C LYS A 173 -21.95 15.61 -11.49
N ASP A 174 -22.81 14.81 -10.88
CA ASP A 174 -22.45 13.97 -9.74
C ASP A 174 -21.66 12.77 -10.24
N VAL A 175 -20.57 12.44 -9.54
CA VAL A 175 -19.69 11.33 -9.91
C VAL A 175 -19.72 10.25 -8.84
N LEU A 176 -19.83 9.01 -9.27
CA LEU A 176 -19.58 7.82 -8.48
C LEU A 176 -18.19 7.29 -8.83
N LEU A 177 -17.27 7.36 -7.87
CA LEU A 177 -15.98 6.69 -7.91
C LEU A 177 -16.10 5.38 -7.13
N ALA A 178 -16.22 4.25 -7.83
CA ALA A 178 -16.51 2.96 -7.24
C ALA A 178 -15.31 2.01 -7.32
N ALA A 179 -15.04 1.27 -6.25
CA ALA A 179 -14.12 0.14 -6.33
C ALA A 179 -14.73 -0.98 -7.18
N ASP A 180 -13.93 -1.65 -8.01
CA ASP A 180 -14.40 -2.59 -9.05
C ASP A 180 -15.38 -3.64 -8.51
N CYS A 181 -15.09 -4.22 -7.34
CA CYS A 181 -15.92 -5.27 -6.74
C CYS A 181 -17.32 -4.80 -6.33
N THR A 182 -17.54 -3.50 -6.11
CA THR A 182 -18.80 -2.99 -5.53
C THR A 182 -19.99 -3.28 -6.45
N ALA A 183 -19.83 -3.11 -7.76
CA ALA A 183 -20.89 -3.36 -8.74
C ALA A 183 -21.26 -4.85 -8.87
N PHE A 184 -20.32 -5.74 -8.56
CA PHE A 184 -20.54 -7.19 -8.59
C PHE A 184 -21.02 -7.75 -7.24
N THR A 185 -20.88 -6.99 -6.16
CA THR A 185 -21.32 -7.41 -4.83
C THR A 185 -22.74 -6.92 -4.53
N VAL A 186 -23.10 -5.73 -4.98
CA VAL A 186 -24.42 -5.11 -4.73
C VAL A 186 -25.40 -5.47 -5.86
N GLY A 187 -26.49 -6.16 -5.52
CA GLY A 187 -27.48 -6.63 -6.52
C GLY A 187 -28.12 -5.51 -7.36
N ASP A 188 -28.50 -4.40 -6.74
CA ASP A 188 -29.18 -3.27 -7.39
C ASP A 188 -28.26 -2.07 -7.70
N PHE A 189 -26.96 -2.33 -7.96
CA PHE A 189 -25.95 -1.26 -8.12
C PHE A 189 -26.37 -0.11 -9.04
N HIS A 190 -26.90 -0.44 -10.24
CA HIS A 190 -27.29 0.58 -11.21
C HIS A 190 -28.47 1.43 -10.72
N LYS A 191 -29.45 0.81 -10.08
CA LYS A 191 -30.68 1.46 -9.62
C LYS A 191 -30.40 2.36 -8.41
N ASP A 192 -29.65 1.84 -7.45
CA ASP A 192 -29.50 2.45 -6.13
C ASP A 192 -28.33 3.43 -6.06
N PHE A 193 -27.26 3.20 -6.83
CA PHE A 193 -26.02 3.99 -6.70
C PHE A 193 -25.60 4.71 -7.99
N LEU A 194 -25.81 4.11 -9.17
CA LEU A 194 -25.37 4.72 -10.44
C LEU A 194 -26.37 5.73 -11.01
N LYS A 195 -27.67 5.53 -10.79
CA LYS A 195 -28.73 6.33 -11.42
C LYS A 195 -28.49 7.83 -11.22
N GLY A 196 -28.39 8.55 -12.35
CA GLY A 196 -28.17 10.00 -12.38
C GLY A 196 -26.70 10.44 -12.29
N LYS A 197 -25.76 9.55 -11.98
CA LYS A 197 -24.33 9.86 -11.82
C LYS A 197 -23.52 9.44 -13.04
N ALA A 198 -22.37 10.09 -13.24
CA ALA A 198 -21.29 9.54 -14.06
C ALA A 198 -20.44 8.59 -13.21
N LEU A 199 -19.81 7.58 -13.83
CA LEU A 199 -19.05 6.54 -13.14
C LEU A 199 -17.58 6.55 -13.56
N ALA A 200 -16.71 6.42 -12.56
CA ALA A 200 -15.34 5.99 -12.72
C ALA A 200 -15.08 4.82 -11.77
N ILE A 201 -14.37 3.79 -12.24
CA ILE A 201 -13.95 2.67 -11.40
C ILE A 201 -12.43 2.60 -11.26
N ALA A 202 -11.96 2.10 -10.12
CA ALA A 202 -10.55 1.87 -9.85
C ALA A 202 -10.36 0.89 -8.70
N CYS A 203 -9.32 0.06 -8.78
CA CYS A 203 -8.90 -0.82 -7.71
C CYS A 203 -7.51 -0.41 -7.21
N PRO A 204 -7.39 0.24 -6.04
CA PRO A 204 -6.10 0.72 -5.54
C PRO A 204 -5.07 -0.41 -5.34
N LYS A 205 -5.51 -1.68 -5.21
CA LYS A 205 -4.63 -2.84 -5.08
C LYS A 205 -4.05 -3.32 -6.41
N LEU A 206 -4.85 -3.27 -7.47
CA LEU A 206 -4.48 -3.81 -8.78
C LEU A 206 -3.89 -2.73 -9.69
N ASP A 207 -4.35 -1.49 -9.50
CA ASP A 207 -3.95 -0.37 -10.33
C ASP A 207 -2.58 0.18 -9.92
N SER A 208 -1.80 0.53 -10.95
CA SER A 208 -0.52 1.22 -10.82
C SER A 208 -0.66 2.72 -11.15
N GLY A 209 0.31 3.54 -10.77
CA GLY A 209 0.31 4.97 -11.11
C GLY A 209 -0.75 5.80 -10.38
N ARG A 210 -0.93 5.54 -9.07
CA ARG A 210 -1.95 6.20 -8.23
C ARG A 210 -1.93 7.74 -8.26
N ASP A 211 -0.77 8.35 -8.46
CA ASP A 211 -0.65 9.81 -8.58
C ASP A 211 -1.40 10.37 -9.79
N ILE A 212 -1.50 9.59 -10.88
CA ILE A 212 -2.29 9.94 -12.06
C ILE A 212 -3.78 10.02 -11.70
N TYR A 213 -4.25 9.14 -10.81
CA TYR A 213 -5.66 9.14 -10.37
C TYR A 213 -5.97 10.34 -9.50
N VAL A 214 -5.07 10.70 -8.59
CA VAL A 214 -5.19 11.93 -7.80
C VAL A 214 -5.34 13.14 -8.72
N GLU A 215 -4.47 13.27 -9.72
CA GLU A 215 -4.54 14.38 -10.68
C GLU A 215 -5.81 14.35 -11.54
N LYS A 216 -6.26 13.18 -12.00
CA LYS A 216 -7.52 13.08 -12.76
C LYS A 216 -8.71 13.50 -11.92
N ILE A 217 -8.82 13.03 -10.67
CA ILE A 217 -9.90 13.41 -9.77
C ILE A 217 -9.86 14.93 -9.51
N ARG A 218 -8.67 15.49 -9.26
CA ARG A 218 -8.48 16.95 -9.08
C ARG A 218 -8.96 17.72 -10.32
N LYS A 219 -8.61 17.27 -11.53
CA LYS A 219 -9.09 17.87 -12.78
C LYS A 219 -10.60 17.73 -12.98
N MET A 220 -11.21 16.62 -12.58
CA MET A 220 -12.68 16.48 -12.60
C MET A 220 -13.32 17.54 -11.67
N ILE A 221 -12.71 17.78 -10.50
CA ILE A 221 -13.17 18.80 -9.54
C ILE A 221 -13.01 20.21 -10.11
N ASP A 222 -11.82 20.57 -10.60
CA ASP A 222 -11.52 21.95 -10.99
C ASP A 222 -12.03 22.29 -12.40
N GLU A 223 -11.80 21.41 -13.37
CA GLU A 223 -12.02 21.67 -14.80
C GLU A 223 -13.41 21.21 -15.26
N ALA A 224 -13.77 19.94 -15.02
CA ALA A 224 -15.11 19.44 -15.35
C ALA A 224 -16.17 19.97 -14.39
N LYS A 225 -15.76 20.58 -13.28
CA LYS A 225 -16.63 21.19 -12.29
C LYS A 225 -17.71 20.22 -11.78
N ILE A 226 -17.32 18.98 -11.45
CA ILE A 226 -18.26 18.01 -10.87
C ILE A 226 -18.94 18.61 -9.62
N ASN A 227 -20.18 18.19 -9.36
CA ASN A 227 -21.01 18.72 -8.28
C ASN A 227 -20.71 18.02 -6.95
N THR A 228 -20.68 16.69 -6.96
CA THR A 228 -20.39 15.84 -5.80
C THR A 228 -19.55 14.64 -6.23
N LEU A 229 -18.80 14.08 -5.28
CA LEU A 229 -18.06 12.84 -5.47
C LEU A 229 -18.52 11.82 -4.43
N THR A 230 -19.18 10.76 -4.89
CA THR A 230 -19.48 9.58 -4.06
C THR A 230 -18.36 8.57 -4.24
N VAL A 231 -17.69 8.19 -3.15
CA VAL A 231 -16.63 7.17 -3.15
C VAL A 231 -17.20 5.90 -2.53
N MET A 232 -17.40 4.87 -3.34
CA MET A 232 -17.98 3.60 -2.91
C MET A 232 -16.90 2.53 -2.85
N VAL A 233 -16.70 1.95 -1.66
CA VAL A 233 -15.62 1.01 -1.37
C VAL A 233 -16.14 -0.26 -0.71
N MET A 234 -15.38 -1.34 -0.82
CA MET A 234 -15.62 -2.55 -0.02
C MET A 234 -15.08 -2.37 1.41
N GLU A 235 -15.59 -3.14 2.37
CA GLU A 235 -15.15 -3.13 3.78
C GLU A 235 -13.70 -3.62 3.97
N VAL A 236 -13.12 -4.23 2.94
CA VAL A 236 -11.76 -4.77 2.98
C VAL A 236 -10.69 -3.67 3.00
N PRO A 237 -9.57 -3.88 3.71
CA PRO A 237 -8.58 -2.84 3.97
C PRO A 237 -7.96 -2.26 2.69
N CYS A 238 -7.88 -3.03 1.61
CA CYS A 238 -7.29 -2.56 0.36
C CYS A 238 -8.10 -1.41 -0.29
N CYS A 239 -9.41 -1.33 -0.07
CA CYS A 239 -10.23 -0.29 -0.68
C CYS A 239 -10.11 1.07 0.01
N SER A 240 -9.53 1.14 1.23
CA SER A 240 -9.23 2.40 1.91
C SER A 240 -8.37 3.35 1.07
N GLY A 241 -7.54 2.80 0.19
CA GLY A 241 -6.73 3.56 -0.76
C GLY A 241 -7.55 4.48 -1.65
N LEU A 242 -8.74 4.06 -2.09
CA LEU A 242 -9.59 4.86 -2.98
C LEU A 242 -10.13 6.12 -2.29
N ILE A 243 -10.48 6.01 -1.00
CA ILE A 243 -10.86 7.16 -0.17
C ILE A 243 -9.67 8.13 -0.04
N GLN A 244 -8.47 7.61 0.18
CA GLN A 244 -7.27 8.44 0.29
C GLN A 244 -6.95 9.17 -1.01
N LEU A 245 -7.15 8.54 -2.18
CA LEU A 245 -6.98 9.20 -3.48
C LEU A 245 -7.95 10.38 -3.63
N ALA A 246 -9.23 10.19 -3.28
CA ALA A 246 -10.23 11.25 -3.34
C ALA A 246 -9.89 12.43 -2.39
N LYS A 247 -9.46 12.13 -1.14
CA LYS A 247 -9.04 13.16 -0.18
C LYS A 247 -7.82 13.94 -0.67
N LYS A 248 -6.78 13.23 -1.14
CA LYS A 248 -5.57 13.84 -1.69
C LYS A 248 -5.84 14.68 -2.93
N ALA A 249 -6.84 14.33 -3.74
CA ALA A 249 -7.23 15.13 -4.90
C ALA A 249 -7.97 16.41 -4.50
N LEU A 250 -8.78 16.35 -3.43
CA LEU A 250 -9.54 17.50 -2.94
C LEU A 250 -8.65 18.54 -2.25
N GLU A 251 -7.59 18.12 -1.55
CA GLU A 251 -6.71 19.00 -0.77
C GLU A 251 -6.11 20.16 -1.61
N PRO A 252 -5.41 19.91 -2.74
CA PRO A 252 -4.88 20.96 -3.62
C PRO A 252 -5.92 21.51 -4.63
N ALA A 253 -7.14 20.98 -4.69
CA ALA A 253 -8.16 21.48 -5.62
C ALA A 253 -8.60 22.91 -5.28
N THR A 254 -8.77 23.73 -6.31
CA THR A 254 -9.23 25.13 -6.18
C THR A 254 -10.69 25.21 -5.76
N ARG A 255 -11.49 24.21 -6.15
CA ARG A 255 -12.90 24.06 -5.73
C ARG A 255 -13.02 22.99 -4.66
N LYS A 256 -13.88 23.25 -3.67
CA LYS A 256 -14.31 22.24 -2.70
C LYS A 256 -15.68 21.70 -3.11
N ILE A 257 -15.84 20.39 -3.03
CA ILE A 257 -17.09 19.68 -3.30
C ILE A 257 -17.40 18.73 -2.14
N PRO A 258 -18.67 18.41 -1.90
CA PRO A 258 -19.03 17.37 -0.95
C PRO A 258 -18.52 15.99 -1.40
N ILE A 259 -17.85 15.27 -0.51
CA ILE A 259 -17.48 13.87 -0.71
C ILE A 259 -18.32 12.98 0.20
N LYS A 260 -19.06 12.03 -0.39
CA LYS A 260 -19.79 10.99 0.35
C LYS A 260 -19.02 9.68 0.26
N VAL A 261 -18.75 9.02 1.38
CA VAL A 261 -18.17 7.68 1.42
C VAL A 261 -19.26 6.67 1.72
N ILE A 262 -19.31 5.59 0.94
CA ILE A 262 -20.20 4.43 1.13
C ILE A 262 -19.32 3.19 1.26
N VAL A 263 -19.50 2.43 2.34
CA VAL A 263 -18.78 1.18 2.58
C VAL A 263 -19.75 0.00 2.43
N VAL A 264 -19.38 -0.93 1.56
CA VAL A 264 -20.12 -2.14 1.23
C VAL A 264 -19.45 -3.35 1.87
N SER A 265 -20.21 -4.20 2.57
CA SER A 265 -19.70 -5.47 3.09
C SER A 265 -19.38 -6.45 1.96
N ILE A 266 -18.61 -7.50 2.24
CA ILE A 266 -18.37 -8.61 1.30
C ILE A 266 -19.67 -9.37 0.93
N ARG A 267 -20.78 -9.09 1.63
CA ARG A 267 -22.10 -9.68 1.40
C ARG A 267 -23.01 -8.79 0.54
N GLY A 268 -22.57 -7.56 0.23
CA GLY A 268 -23.33 -6.60 -0.59
C GLY A 268 -24.20 -5.63 0.21
N GLU A 269 -24.08 -5.63 1.54
CA GLU A 269 -24.84 -4.75 2.43
C GLU A 269 -24.11 -3.42 2.62
N ILE A 270 -24.87 -2.33 2.78
CA ILE A 270 -24.29 -1.04 3.12
C ILE A 270 -24.07 -0.97 4.62
N ILE A 271 -22.82 -0.92 5.04
CA ILE A 271 -22.45 -0.93 6.47
C ILE A 271 -22.05 0.45 7.00
N LYS A 272 -21.75 1.40 6.11
CA LYS A 272 -21.44 2.78 6.50
C LYS A 272 -21.74 3.77 5.37
N GLU A 273 -22.32 4.91 5.74
CA GLU A 273 -22.45 6.09 4.88
C GLU A 273 -22.09 7.34 5.66
N GLU A 274 -21.14 8.14 5.15
CA GLU A 274 -20.73 9.38 5.81
C GLU A 274 -20.29 10.43 4.79
N TRP A 275 -20.36 11.70 5.19
CA TRP A 275 -19.80 12.82 4.43
C TRP A 275 -18.46 13.23 5.05
N ILE A 276 -17.45 13.48 4.21
CA ILE A 276 -16.07 13.80 4.61
C ILE A 276 -15.53 15.03 3.91
#